data_AF-A0A2R5L3P3-F1
#
_entry.id   AF-A0A2R5L3P3-F1
#
_cell.length_a   1.000
_cell.length_b   1.000
_cell.length_c   1.000
_cell.angle_alpha   90.00
_cell.angle_beta   90.00
_cell.angle_gamma   90.00
#
_symmetry.space_group_name_H-M   'P 1'
#
loop_
_entity.id
_entity.type
_entity.pdbx_description
1 polymer ?
#
loop_
_entity_poly.entity_id
_entity_poly.type
_entity_poly.pdbx_seq_one_letter_code
_entity_poly.pdbx_strand_id
1 'polypeptide(L)'
;FQKLLNYTSLIDYTKGGNLLLAPIFGGMFLGAGIGLVFKFGGSMGGSDILGQVISKYSKIPVAHAILMLDILVMGSGVVVFGVERGLYAILSAFLCNMVLNKIFEGVSHSKMVYITSSKYDAIQELLTNDIQTQSTTIMTKSRIHGSEKKMIMVIL
;
A
#
# COMPACT_ATOMS: atom_id res chain seq x y z
N PHE A 1 -23.14 30.80 13.10
CA PHE A 1 -23.11 29.41 12.59
C PHE A 1 -23.93 29.23 11.30
N GLN A 2 -25.20 29.61 11.26
CA GLN A 2 -26.01 29.63 10.01
C GLN A 2 -25.39 30.44 8.86
N LYS A 3 -24.71 31.56 9.15
CA LYS A 3 -23.99 32.37 8.14
C LYS A 3 -22.79 31.65 7.50
N LEU A 4 -22.17 30.69 8.22
CA LEU A 4 -21.08 29.86 7.69
C LEU A 4 -21.64 28.74 6.80
N LEU A 5 -22.77 28.15 7.16
CA LEU A 5 -23.49 27.16 6.33
C LEU A 5 -23.93 27.75 4.97
N ASN A 6 -24.29 29.04 4.92
CA ASN A 6 -24.61 29.74 3.68
C ASN A 6 -23.39 29.98 2.75
N TYR A 7 -22.18 30.06 3.30
CA TYR A 7 -20.95 30.11 2.49
C TYR A 7 -20.61 28.73 1.92
N THR A 8 -20.92 27.66 2.64
CA THR A 8 -20.81 26.28 2.15
C THR A 8 -21.78 25.99 1.00
N SER A 9 -22.96 26.63 0.98
CA SER A 9 -23.90 26.55 -0.16
C SER A 9 -23.53 27.41 -1.38
N LEU A 10 -22.48 28.24 -1.31
CA LEU A 10 -21.89 28.90 -2.48
C LEU A 10 -20.84 28.00 -3.16
N ILE A 11 -20.23 27.10 -2.39
CA ILE A 11 -19.40 25.99 -2.88
C ILE A 11 -20.27 24.72 -2.92
N ASP A 12 -21.45 24.85 -3.52
CA ASP A 12 -22.38 23.74 -3.69
C ASP A 12 -21.82 22.83 -4.80
N TYR A 13 -20.89 21.93 -4.43
CA TYR A 13 -20.37 20.86 -5.31
C TYR A 13 -21.50 19.99 -5.88
N THR A 14 -22.70 20.08 -5.29
CA THR A 14 -23.94 19.44 -5.73
C THR A 14 -24.56 20.06 -6.98
N LYS A 15 -24.20 21.31 -7.35
CA LYS A 15 -24.85 22.03 -8.46
C LYS A 15 -24.08 22.04 -9.79
N GLY A 16 -22.85 21.52 -9.84
CA GLY A 16 -22.06 21.54 -11.07
C GLY A 16 -21.10 20.36 -11.18
N GLY A 17 -21.51 19.33 -11.94
CA GLY A 17 -20.61 18.33 -12.54
C GLY A 17 -20.15 17.19 -11.62
N ASN A 18 -20.82 16.05 -11.73
CA ASN A 18 -20.41 14.70 -11.31
C ASN A 18 -19.75 14.59 -9.91
N LEU A 19 -20.56 14.36 -8.87
CA LEU A 19 -20.13 14.06 -7.49
C LEU A 19 -19.09 12.94 -7.38
N LEU A 20 -18.96 12.08 -8.39
CA LEU A 20 -17.95 11.02 -8.47
C LEU A 20 -16.51 11.53 -8.63
N LEU A 21 -16.29 12.72 -9.19
CA LEU A 21 -14.94 13.25 -9.40
C LEU A 21 -14.27 13.58 -8.06
N ALA A 22 -15.04 14.09 -7.10
CA ALA A 22 -14.53 14.49 -5.79
C ALA A 22 -13.86 13.35 -4.99
N PRO A 23 -14.49 12.17 -4.77
CA PRO A 23 -13.83 11.05 -4.09
C PRO A 23 -12.68 10.46 -4.90
N ILE A 24 -12.71 10.57 -6.23
CA ILE A 24 -11.62 10.08 -7.08
C ILE A 24 -10.35 10.91 -6.87
N PHE A 25 -10.42 12.20 -7.14
CA PHE A 25 -9.27 13.08 -6.97
C PHE A 25 -8.90 13.24 -5.51
N GLY A 26 -9.88 13.38 -4.61
CA GLY A 26 -9.67 13.48 -3.18
C GLY A 26 -8.91 12.27 -2.63
N GLY A 27 -9.35 11.05 -2.96
CA GLY A 27 -8.67 9.82 -2.55
C GLY A 27 -7.26 9.70 -3.11
N MET A 28 -7.05 10.07 -4.38
CA MET A 28 -5.74 10.01 -5.01
C MET A 28 -4.73 11.00 -4.40
N PHE A 29 -5.12 12.28 -4.25
CA PHE A 29 -4.24 13.30 -3.68
C PHE A 29 -3.97 13.06 -2.20
N LEU A 30 -5.00 12.64 -1.45
CA LEU A 30 -4.85 12.27 -0.05
C LEU A 30 -3.89 11.09 0.09
N GLY A 31 -4.08 10.00 -0.65
CA GLY A 31 -3.18 8.85 -0.63
C GLY A 31 -1.74 9.21 -1.02
N ALA A 32 -1.55 10.12 -1.98
CA ALA A 32 -0.23 10.60 -2.36
C ALA A 32 0.46 11.40 -1.23
N GLY A 33 -0.27 12.33 -0.60
CA GLY A 33 0.25 13.13 0.52
C GLY A 33 0.61 12.26 1.72
N ILE A 34 -0.29 11.34 2.08
CA ILE A 34 -0.07 10.39 3.17
C ILE A 34 1.13 9.48 2.87
N GLY A 35 1.19 8.91 1.66
CA GLY A 35 2.27 8.01 1.28
C GLY A 35 3.63 8.73 1.31
N LEU A 36 3.67 10.01 0.95
CA LEU A 36 4.87 10.83 1.07
C LEU A 36 5.29 11.01 2.54
N VAL A 37 4.34 11.36 3.43
CA VAL A 37 4.60 11.51 4.88
C VAL A 37 5.14 10.21 5.47
N PHE A 38 4.50 9.08 5.17
CA PHE A 38 4.92 7.77 5.65
C PHE A 38 6.26 7.33 5.07
N LYS A 39 6.57 7.66 3.80
CA LYS A 39 7.87 7.40 3.19
C LYS A 39 9.03 8.11 3.91
N PHE A 40 8.78 9.25 4.56
CA PHE A 40 9.77 9.96 5.37
C PHE A 40 9.71 9.61 6.87
N GLY A 41 9.01 8.55 7.26
CA GLY A 41 8.91 8.09 8.66
C GLY A 41 7.95 8.92 9.53
N GLY A 42 7.12 9.77 8.92
CA GLY A 42 6.08 10.52 9.62
C GLY A 42 4.86 9.66 9.96
N SER A 43 4.02 10.16 10.88
CA SER A 43 2.71 9.59 11.18
C SER A 43 1.62 10.64 10.92
N MET A 44 0.42 10.22 10.50
CA MET A 44 -0.73 11.12 10.30
C MET A 44 -1.34 11.59 11.63
N GLY A 45 -1.00 10.96 12.74
CA GLY A 45 -1.49 11.36 14.07
C GLY A 45 -2.98 11.12 14.32
N GLY A 46 -3.68 10.42 13.43
CA GLY A 46 -5.13 10.21 13.46
C GLY A 46 -5.58 8.92 14.15
N SER A 47 -6.54 8.22 13.54
CA SER A 47 -7.09 6.93 14.01
C SER A 47 -6.02 5.85 14.22
N ASP A 48 -4.88 5.94 13.55
CA ASP A 48 -3.72 5.07 13.73
C ASP A 48 -3.14 5.11 15.16
N ILE A 49 -3.12 6.29 15.81
CA ILE A 49 -2.66 6.42 17.21
C ILE A 49 -3.68 5.79 18.15
N LEU A 50 -4.97 6.06 17.92
CA LEU A 50 -6.07 5.47 18.68
C LEU A 50 -6.06 3.93 18.58
N GLY A 51 -5.85 3.38 17.40
CA GLY A 51 -5.74 1.93 17.20
C GLY A 51 -4.56 1.31 17.95
N GLN A 52 -3.40 1.98 17.97
CA GLN A 52 -2.24 1.55 18.77
C GLN A 52 -2.53 1.57 20.28
N VAL A 53 -3.21 2.61 20.78
CA VAL A 53 -3.61 2.70 22.18
C VAL A 53 -4.57 1.56 22.53
N ILE A 54 -5.64 1.35 21.74
CA ILE A 54 -6.60 0.28 21.98
C ILE A 54 -5.93 -1.09 21.97
N SER A 55 -5.06 -1.34 20.99
CA SER A 55 -4.30 -2.60 20.92
C SER A 55 -3.46 -2.85 22.18
N LYS A 56 -2.80 -1.81 22.71
CA LYS A 56 -2.00 -1.88 23.93
C LYS A 56 -2.81 -2.32 25.17
N TYR A 57 -4.09 -1.93 25.26
CA TYR A 57 -4.95 -2.26 26.40
C TYR A 57 -5.81 -3.52 26.18
N SER A 58 -6.15 -3.86 24.93
CA SER A 58 -7.12 -4.92 24.62
C SER A 58 -6.50 -6.24 24.12
N LYS A 59 -5.17 -6.36 24.01
CA LYS A 59 -4.45 -7.53 23.43
C LYS A 59 -4.85 -7.89 21.98
N ILE A 60 -5.64 -7.05 21.33
CA ILE A 60 -6.02 -7.17 19.92
C ILE A 60 -4.83 -6.71 19.08
N PRO A 61 -4.49 -7.38 17.97
CA PRO A 61 -3.44 -6.90 17.07
C PRO A 61 -3.71 -5.48 16.57
N VAL A 62 -2.68 -4.62 16.50
CA VAL A 62 -2.80 -3.21 16.10
C VAL A 62 -3.58 -3.05 14.79
N ALA A 63 -3.28 -3.89 13.80
CA ALA A 63 -3.98 -3.87 12.50
C ALA A 63 -5.49 -4.08 12.63
N HIS A 64 -5.94 -4.98 13.51
CA HIS A 64 -7.37 -5.24 13.72
C HIS A 64 -8.05 -4.09 14.46
N ALA A 65 -7.36 -3.46 15.42
CA ALA A 65 -7.89 -2.30 16.14
C ALA A 65 -8.08 -1.08 15.23
N ILE A 66 -7.13 -0.82 14.32
CA ILE A 66 -7.23 0.26 13.33
C ILE A 66 -8.38 -0.01 12.35
N LEU A 67 -8.44 -1.23 11.79
CA LEU A 67 -9.52 -1.61 10.87
C LEU A 67 -10.91 -1.47 11.49
N MET A 68 -11.06 -1.85 12.76
CA MET A 68 -12.34 -1.73 13.46
C MET A 68 -12.75 -0.26 13.65
N LEU A 69 -11.80 0.64 13.98
CA LEU A 69 -12.06 2.07 14.06
C LEU A 69 -12.48 2.65 12.71
N ASP A 70 -11.77 2.29 11.64
CA ASP A 70 -12.06 2.80 10.30
C ASP A 70 -13.43 2.34 9.79
N ILE A 71 -13.79 1.07 10.02
CA ILE A 71 -15.12 0.54 9.69
C ILE A 71 -16.20 1.24 10.53
N LEU A 72 -15.95 1.50 11.81
CA LEU A 72 -16.90 2.18 12.68
C LEU A 72 -17.13 3.63 12.23
N VAL A 73 -16.07 4.37 11.89
CA VAL A 73 -16.17 5.74 11.40
C VAL A 73 -16.87 5.77 10.04
N MET A 74 -16.44 4.97 9.07
CA MET A 74 -17.10 4.91 7.75
C MET A 74 -18.55 4.46 7.86
N GLY A 75 -18.84 3.43 8.67
CA GLY A 75 -20.18 2.92 8.91
C GLY A 75 -21.10 3.97 9.55
N SER A 76 -20.61 4.73 10.52
CA SER A 76 -21.35 5.86 11.09
C SER A 76 -21.67 6.92 10.04
N GLY A 77 -20.75 7.16 9.09
CA GLY A 77 -20.96 8.07 7.96
C GLY A 77 -22.09 7.62 7.04
N VAL A 78 -22.22 6.32 6.77
CA VAL A 78 -23.33 5.77 5.97
C VAL A 78 -24.68 6.03 6.65
N VAL A 79 -24.76 5.83 7.97
CA VAL A 79 -25.98 6.04 8.75
C VAL A 79 -26.39 7.51 8.80
N VAL A 80 -25.43 8.43 8.93
CA VAL A 80 -25.68 9.87 9.08
C VAL A 80 -25.91 10.58 7.73
N PHE A 81 -25.13 10.23 6.69
CA PHE A 81 -25.11 10.95 5.41
C PHE A 81 -25.85 10.21 4.29
N GLY A 82 -26.31 8.99 4.53
CA GLY A 82 -26.99 8.15 3.55
C GLY A 82 -26.03 7.28 2.73
N VAL A 83 -26.62 6.25 2.11
CA VAL A 83 -25.86 5.19 1.42
C VAL A 83 -25.02 5.73 0.26
N GLU A 84 -25.56 6.64 -0.55
CA GLU A 84 -24.87 7.18 -1.72
C GLU A 84 -23.57 7.93 -1.35
N ARG A 85 -23.64 8.81 -0.34
CA ARG A 85 -22.45 9.54 0.15
C ARG A 85 -21.48 8.63 0.89
N GLY A 86 -21.99 7.63 1.60
CA GLY A 86 -21.18 6.59 2.21
C GLY A 86 -20.37 5.80 1.20
N LEU A 87 -20.97 5.43 0.06
CA LEU A 87 -20.27 4.76 -1.05
C LEU A 87 -19.17 5.65 -1.65
N TYR A 88 -19.37 6.96 -1.72
CA TYR A 88 -18.31 7.88 -2.16
C TYR A 88 -17.14 7.95 -1.17
N ALA A 89 -17.40 7.92 0.14
CA ALA A 89 -16.34 7.86 1.15
C ALA A 89 -15.54 6.56 1.05
N ILE A 90 -16.22 5.43 0.86
CA ILE A 90 -15.60 4.11 0.65
C ILE A 90 -14.75 4.12 -0.63
N LEU A 91 -15.26 4.69 -1.72
CA LEU A 91 -14.51 4.82 -2.98
C LEU A 91 -13.23 5.65 -2.80
N SER A 92 -13.32 6.78 -2.09
CA SER A 92 -12.17 7.62 -1.79
C SER A 92 -11.14 6.88 -0.94
N ALA A 93 -11.58 6.14 0.08
CA ALA A 93 -10.70 5.33 0.93
C ALA A 93 -10.02 4.20 0.13
N PHE A 94 -10.74 3.56 -0.78
CA PHE A 94 -10.19 2.54 -1.67
C PHE A 94 -9.09 3.11 -2.57
N LEU A 95 -9.32 4.26 -3.21
CA LEU A 95 -8.33 4.91 -4.06
C LEU A 95 -7.11 5.40 -3.27
N CYS A 96 -7.33 5.93 -2.07
CA CYS A 96 -6.25 6.28 -1.15
C CYS A 96 -5.35 5.08 -0.85
N ASN A 97 -5.94 3.93 -0.50
CA ASN A 97 -5.19 2.68 -0.27
C ASN A 97 -4.44 2.21 -1.52
N MET A 98 -5.05 2.30 -2.70
CA MET A 98 -4.38 1.94 -3.96
C MET A 98 -3.14 2.80 -4.20
N VAL A 99 -3.22 4.11 -3.96
CA VAL A 99 -2.07 5.02 -4.10
C VAL A 99 -1.02 4.75 -3.02
N LEU A 100 -1.43 4.50 -1.77
CA LEU A 100 -0.53 4.15 -0.69
C LEU A 100 0.27 2.88 -0.99
N ASN A 101 -0.40 1.82 -1.44
CA ASN A 101 0.26 0.57 -1.81
C ASN A 101 1.30 0.80 -2.91
N LYS A 102 0.98 1.61 -3.93
CA LYS A 102 1.96 1.97 -4.98
C LYS A 102 3.18 2.74 -4.44
N ILE A 103 2.99 3.57 -3.42
CA ILE A 103 4.09 4.33 -2.80
C ILE A 103 4.95 3.42 -1.91
N PHE A 104 4.31 2.52 -1.16
CA PHE A 104 4.97 1.58 -0.24
C PHE A 104 5.68 0.43 -0.92
N GLU A 105 5.05 -0.23 -1.88
CA GLU A 105 5.72 -1.20 -2.75
C GLU A 105 6.85 -0.51 -3.55
N GLY A 106 6.74 0.81 -3.71
CA GLY A 106 7.67 1.61 -4.49
C GLY A 106 7.70 1.13 -5.94
N VAL A 107 8.67 1.63 -6.71
CA VAL A 107 9.06 0.94 -7.94
C VAL A 107 10.00 -0.19 -7.51
N SER A 108 9.46 -1.26 -6.93
CA SER A 108 10.25 -2.45 -6.63
C SER A 108 10.72 -3.04 -7.97
N HIS A 109 11.91 -2.63 -8.38
CA HIS A 109 12.60 -3.18 -9.54
C HIS A 109 13.28 -4.51 -9.22
N SER A 110 13.23 -4.96 -7.95
CA SER A 110 13.81 -6.20 -7.48
C SER A 110 13.12 -7.40 -8.12
N LYS A 111 13.77 -7.96 -9.14
CA LYS A 111 13.35 -9.18 -9.83
C LYS A 111 14.15 -10.36 -9.30
N MET A 112 13.43 -11.43 -8.99
CA MET A 112 14.04 -12.71 -8.67
C MET A 112 14.45 -13.40 -9.97
N VAL A 113 15.74 -13.67 -10.13
CA VAL A 113 16.31 -14.31 -11.31
C VAL A 113 16.94 -15.64 -10.91
N TYR A 114 16.58 -16.69 -11.65
CA TYR A 114 17.15 -18.02 -11.53
C TYR A 114 18.05 -18.29 -12.72
N ILE A 115 19.34 -18.53 -12.46
CA ILE A 115 20.33 -18.77 -13.51
C ILE A 115 20.81 -20.21 -13.40
N THR A 116 20.58 -20.99 -14.47
CA THR A 116 21.12 -22.35 -14.63
C THR A 116 22.08 -22.35 -15.81
N SER A 117 23.36 -22.59 -15.55
CA SER A 117 24.41 -22.57 -16.57
C SER A 117 25.50 -23.59 -16.24
N SER A 118 26.21 -24.07 -17.27
CA SER A 118 27.42 -24.88 -17.09
C SER A 118 28.60 -24.07 -16.54
N LYS A 119 28.60 -22.73 -16.74
CA LYS A 119 29.63 -21.81 -16.25
C LYS A 119 29.23 -21.18 -14.92
N TYR A 120 28.83 -22.02 -13.95
CA TYR A 120 28.30 -21.58 -12.65
C TYR A 120 29.29 -20.65 -11.91
N ASP A 121 30.55 -21.07 -11.75
CA ASP A 121 31.54 -20.33 -10.95
C ASP A 121 31.87 -18.96 -11.55
N ALA A 122 32.01 -18.89 -12.88
CA ALA A 122 32.28 -17.63 -13.58
C ALA A 122 31.13 -16.61 -13.46
N ILE A 123 29.88 -17.09 -13.46
CA ILE A 123 28.71 -16.22 -13.28
C ILE A 123 28.60 -15.77 -11.82
N GLN A 124 28.89 -16.63 -10.86
CA GLN A 124 28.89 -16.27 -9.44
C GLN A 124 29.97 -15.22 -9.13
N GLU A 125 31.16 -15.36 -9.72
CA GLU A 125 32.25 -14.39 -9.58
C GLU A 125 31.87 -13.03 -10.19
N LEU A 126 31.27 -13.02 -11.39
CA LEU A 126 30.77 -11.79 -12.02
C LEU A 126 29.68 -11.10 -11.19
N LEU A 127 28.71 -11.87 -10.66
CA LEU A 127 27.66 -11.33 -9.80
C LEU A 127 28.22 -10.71 -8.51
N THR A 128 29.28 -11.31 -7.95
CA THR A 128 29.89 -10.85 -6.70
C THR A 128 30.80 -9.65 -6.92
N ASN A 129 31.61 -9.64 -7.98
CA ASN A 129 32.65 -8.63 -8.20
C ASN A 129 32.13 -7.43 -8.99
N ASP A 130 31.38 -7.66 -10.07
CA ASP A 130 30.95 -6.59 -10.99
C ASP A 130 29.61 -5.99 -10.56
N ILE A 131 28.66 -6.85 -10.19
CA ILE A 131 27.29 -6.45 -9.83
C ILE A 131 27.16 -6.19 -8.31
N GLN A 132 28.12 -6.66 -7.50
CA GLN A 132 28.15 -6.51 -6.04
C GLN A 132 26.88 -7.01 -5.34
N THR A 133 26.25 -8.05 -5.90
CA THR A 133 25.01 -8.62 -5.36
C THR A 133 25.26 -9.99 -4.74
N GLN A 134 24.60 -10.25 -3.60
CA GLN A 134 24.62 -11.56 -2.96
C GLN A 134 23.70 -12.54 -3.71
N SER A 135 24.18 -13.77 -3.89
CA SER A 135 23.40 -14.83 -4.51
C SER A 135 23.39 -16.09 -3.67
N THR A 136 22.33 -16.88 -3.81
CA THR A 136 22.11 -18.12 -3.09
C THR A 136 22.19 -19.30 -4.04
N THR A 137 23.00 -20.30 -3.69
CA THR A 137 23.11 -21.55 -4.46
C THR A 137 21.98 -22.50 -4.11
N ILE A 138 21.25 -22.98 -5.12
CA ILE A 138 20.23 -24.02 -4.98
C ILE A 138 20.71 -25.27 -5.71
N MET A 139 20.76 -26.40 -4.99
CA MET A 139 21.06 -27.71 -5.57
C MET A 139 19.81 -28.24 -6.27
N THR A 140 19.91 -28.45 -7.58
CA THR A 140 18.81 -28.95 -8.42
C THR A 140 19.19 -30.29 -9.02
N LYS A 141 18.20 -31.14 -9.30
CA LYS A 141 18.42 -32.41 -9.99
C LYS A 141 17.55 -32.46 -11.23
N SER A 142 18.17 -32.62 -12.40
CA SER A 142 17.42 -32.75 -13.65
C SER A 142 16.74 -34.12 -13.70
N ARG A 143 15.40 -34.16 -13.80
CA ARG A 143 14.65 -35.41 -13.95
C ARG A 143 15.02 -36.16 -15.23
N ILE A 144 15.32 -35.45 -16.31
CA ILE A 144 15.58 -36.02 -17.63
C ILE A 144 17.02 -36.55 -17.72
N HIS A 145 18.00 -35.74 -17.28
CA HIS A 145 19.41 -36.09 -17.40
C HIS A 145 19.98 -36.79 -16.17
N GLY A 146 19.21 -36.92 -15.08
CA GLY A 146 19.63 -37.54 -13.81
C GLY A 146 20.73 -36.79 -13.05
N SER A 147 21.37 -35.80 -13.67
CA SER A 147 22.50 -35.05 -13.13
C SER A 147 22.07 -33.99 -12.12
N GLU A 148 22.86 -33.88 -11.05
CA GLU A 148 22.80 -32.76 -10.12
C GLU A 148 23.43 -31.52 -10.77
N LYS A 149 22.74 -30.39 -10.66
CA LYS A 149 23.16 -29.10 -11.21
C LYS A 149 22.97 -28.02 -10.15
N LYS A 150 23.89 -27.06 -10.12
CA LYS A 150 23.78 -25.87 -9.28
C LYS A 150 23.00 -24.79 -10.03
N MET A 151 22.08 -24.16 -9.34
CA MET A 151 21.32 -22.99 -9.82
C MET A 151 21.64 -21.80 -8.92
N ILE A 152 21.79 -20.62 -9.50
CA ILE A 152 22.00 -19.38 -8.77
C ILE A 152 20.64 -18.69 -8.64
N MET A 153 20.23 -18.37 -7.41
CA MET A 153 19.10 -17.49 -7.11
C MET A 153 19.64 -16.13 -6.69
N VAL A 154 19.23 -15.08 -7.38
CA VAL A 154 19.66 -13.71 -7.10
C VAL A 154 18.48 -12.75 -7.20
N ILE A 155 18.51 -11.69 -6.38
CA ILE A 155 17.55 -10.59 -6.43
C ILE A 155 18.29 -9.41 -7.05
N LEU A 156 17.83 -8.95 -8.22
CA LEU A 156 18.38 -7.81 -8.96
C LEU A 156 17.40 -6.65 -8.97
#